data_AF-A0AAN7TAD1-F1
#
_entry.id   AF-A0AAN7TAD1-F1
#
_cell.length_a   1.000
_cell.length_b   1.000
_cell.length_c   1.000
_cell.angle_alpha   90.00
_cell.angle_beta   90.00
_cell.angle_gamma   90.00
#
_symmetry.space_group_name_H-M   'P 1'
#
loop_
_entity.id
_entity.type
_entity.pdbx_description
1 polymer ?
#
loop_
_entity_poly.entity_id
_entity_poly.type
_entity_poly.pdbx_seq_one_letter_code
_entity_poly.pdbx_strand_id
1 'polypeptide(L)'
;MADDLNDRVFAALREDPETTTLDTKLFDEASLILPSYLGPPTNAALWQKRLLLMRHLSADLTDARRTNHEPIVTLLIKLFDGWTWTQVSEFGTSSIPYKDGLAVGDGMTSFNRLMLCLLGKATTKASNAEQAAGMLETMQAVVRLWLTTEDTGVAGQAGELLYDLLKIDGRGDGGQGLVWKRIFGDRDVYYVFFESCSLGLEAAGLSKSRKTIAQARLLEWVPKVARLNWSEVSRSHHRDVEERFQSGGGGLLDFVALKMVDFKEDVLMHRCLIDFCSALLVATREMDTHTMAQHDSFGLQYLIMHGLHARTAAIFLQVQAVDPIDTMFLYGPAANYLSTYASEYPKHYLAGQMPKQVNERLLHTLDLTPGRWVYSDSPKHDLHLLASVPRQSLLPYNQCPVALLPSKTTNADVLNTLATIFHGPEPLALAFPASETRPTQSSEQYADECAAARALYFNYLAANPLFFSNLIKHSDTIALKDLALAAINCITAIITANWSPTPATSSPGEGEASTPLYSLPTSTIPTPASGHLAILSPPALEYVLPYLLSPPKVFSNLVGGGRGDAESAAYQVAAAKFDALRVFEARLRGQVERCPDEGFEDIVGTVGRRLAQGVMGPKGGQVGGSVAAMEM
;
A
#
# COMPACT_ATOMS: atom_id res chain seq x y z
N MET A 1 -32.86 -28.25 22.13
CA MET A 1 -31.97 -28.17 20.96
C MET A 1 -30.55 -27.81 21.38
N ALA A 2 -30.28 -26.62 21.95
CA ALA A 2 -28.92 -26.25 22.36
C ALA A 2 -28.37 -27.05 23.56
N ASP A 3 -29.19 -27.38 24.56
CA ASP A 3 -28.78 -28.27 25.67
C ASP A 3 -28.47 -29.69 25.19
N ASP A 4 -29.30 -30.23 24.30
CA ASP A 4 -29.09 -31.55 23.67
C ASP A 4 -27.79 -31.58 22.83
N LEU A 5 -27.51 -30.49 22.10
CA LEU A 5 -26.25 -30.34 21.37
C LEU A 5 -25.03 -30.30 22.30
N ASN A 6 -25.13 -29.60 23.44
CA ASN A 6 -24.07 -29.57 24.45
C ASN A 6 -23.81 -30.96 25.05
N ASP A 7 -24.88 -31.70 25.37
CA ASP A 7 -24.78 -33.06 25.90
C ASP A 7 -24.17 -34.04 24.89
N ARG A 8 -24.51 -33.89 23.60
CA ARG A 8 -23.91 -34.66 22.49
C ARG A 8 -22.41 -34.36 22.33
N VAL A 9 -21.99 -33.10 22.47
CA VAL A 9 -20.55 -32.74 22.46
C VAL A 9 -19.83 -33.36 23.67
N PHE A 10 -20.44 -33.32 24.86
CA PHE A 10 -19.86 -34.00 26.03
C PHE A 10 -19.76 -35.52 25.88
N ALA A 11 -20.74 -36.15 25.25
CA ALA A 11 -20.70 -37.58 24.96
C ALA A 11 -19.54 -37.90 24.01
N ALA A 12 -19.41 -37.15 22.91
CA ALA A 12 -18.33 -37.32 21.94
C ALA A 12 -16.93 -37.12 22.54
N LEU A 13 -16.78 -36.22 23.53
CA LEU A 13 -15.50 -36.02 24.23
C LEU A 13 -15.16 -37.17 25.21
N ARG A 14 -16.16 -37.91 25.69
CA ARG A 14 -15.96 -39.05 26.62
C ARG A 14 -15.69 -40.38 25.91
N GLU A 15 -15.94 -40.45 24.61
CA GLU A 15 -15.63 -41.62 23.79
C GLU A 15 -14.10 -41.77 23.60
N ASP A 16 -13.64 -43.03 23.59
CA ASP A 16 -12.21 -43.40 23.69
C ASP A 16 -11.40 -42.85 22.49
N PRO A 17 -10.36 -42.03 22.72
CA PRO A 17 -9.66 -41.28 21.67
C PRO A 17 -8.98 -42.13 20.58
N GLU A 18 -8.67 -43.40 20.85
CA GLU A 18 -7.89 -44.25 19.95
C GLU A 18 -8.67 -44.78 18.72
N THR A 19 -10.01 -44.68 18.73
CA THR A 19 -10.85 -45.38 17.72
C THR A 19 -11.75 -44.47 16.90
N THR A 20 -11.94 -43.20 17.28
CA THR A 20 -12.99 -42.35 16.69
C THR A 20 -12.47 -40.97 16.26
N THR A 21 -12.47 -40.70 14.96
CA THR A 21 -12.35 -39.34 14.41
C THR A 21 -13.56 -38.51 14.86
N LEU A 22 -13.32 -37.34 15.47
CA LEU A 22 -14.40 -36.44 15.90
C LEU A 22 -15.35 -36.11 14.74
N ASP A 23 -16.66 -36.12 15.00
CA ASP A 23 -17.67 -35.72 14.01
C ASP A 23 -17.57 -34.21 13.73
N THR A 24 -16.96 -33.87 12.61
CA THR A 24 -16.75 -32.48 12.20
C THR A 24 -18.07 -31.71 12.07
N LYS A 25 -19.15 -32.37 11.62
CA LYS A 25 -20.46 -31.73 11.46
C LYS A 25 -21.08 -31.35 12.80
N LEU A 26 -20.92 -32.21 13.81
CA LEU A 26 -21.39 -31.94 15.17
C LEU A 26 -20.67 -30.71 15.75
N PHE A 27 -19.35 -30.63 15.58
CA PHE A 27 -18.55 -29.51 16.09
C PHE A 27 -18.78 -28.21 15.30
N ASP A 28 -19.07 -28.29 14.01
CA ASP A 28 -19.46 -27.13 13.20
C ASP A 28 -20.82 -26.57 13.64
N GLU A 29 -21.81 -27.45 13.85
CA GLU A 29 -23.13 -27.06 14.38
C GLU A 29 -23.01 -26.47 15.80
N ALA A 30 -22.18 -27.09 16.64
CA ALA A 30 -21.87 -26.60 17.98
C ALA A 30 -21.19 -25.23 17.95
N SER A 31 -20.27 -24.99 17.03
CA SER A 31 -19.54 -23.72 16.89
C SER A 31 -20.45 -22.57 16.45
N LEU A 32 -21.57 -22.86 15.77
CA LEU A 32 -22.56 -21.86 15.37
C LEU A 32 -23.55 -21.53 16.50
N ILE A 33 -24.00 -22.54 17.25
CA ILE A 33 -25.13 -22.42 18.18
C ILE A 33 -24.69 -22.19 19.63
N LEU A 34 -23.65 -22.89 20.11
CA LEU A 34 -23.28 -22.86 21.52
C LEU A 34 -22.71 -21.52 22.00
N PRO A 35 -21.89 -20.76 21.25
CA PRO A 35 -21.35 -19.49 21.73
C PRO A 35 -22.42 -18.43 22.02
N SER A 36 -23.49 -18.39 21.21
CA SER A 36 -24.60 -17.46 21.38
C SER A 36 -25.56 -17.92 22.49
N TYR A 37 -25.80 -19.22 22.60
CA TYR A 37 -26.64 -19.80 23.65
C TYR A 37 -26.00 -19.71 25.05
N LEU A 38 -24.71 -20.04 25.15
CA LEU A 38 -23.90 -19.97 26.37
C LEU A 38 -23.33 -18.56 26.60
N GLY A 39 -24.10 -17.54 26.21
CA GLY A 39 -23.73 -16.12 26.20
C GLY A 39 -23.36 -15.54 27.58
N PRO A 40 -23.21 -14.21 27.68
CA PRO A 40 -22.53 -13.51 28.80
C PRO A 40 -23.06 -13.85 30.20
N PRO A 41 -22.32 -13.53 31.28
CA PRO A 41 -22.50 -14.05 32.64
C PRO A 41 -23.82 -13.67 33.35
N THR A 42 -24.79 -13.11 32.63
CA THR A 42 -26.13 -12.75 33.13
C THR A 42 -26.89 -13.98 33.66
N ASN A 43 -26.64 -15.17 33.10
CA ASN A 43 -27.19 -16.43 33.60
C ASN A 43 -26.06 -17.32 34.17
N ALA A 44 -25.94 -17.35 35.50
CA ALA A 44 -24.89 -18.07 36.20
C ALA A 44 -24.85 -19.58 35.88
N ALA A 45 -25.99 -20.21 35.63
CA ALA A 45 -26.06 -21.64 35.32
C ALA A 45 -25.52 -21.95 33.92
N LEU A 46 -25.87 -21.15 32.91
CA LEU A 46 -25.36 -21.30 31.53
C LEU A 46 -23.87 -20.96 31.46
N TRP A 47 -23.44 -19.96 32.24
CA TRP A 47 -22.03 -19.61 32.36
C TRP A 47 -21.21 -20.76 32.97
N GLN A 48 -21.71 -21.42 34.02
CA GLN A 48 -21.07 -22.62 34.57
C GLN A 48 -21.01 -23.76 33.56
N LYS A 49 -22.07 -23.99 32.78
CA LYS A 49 -22.06 -24.98 31.69
C LYS A 49 -20.98 -24.66 30.64
N ARG A 50 -20.82 -23.39 30.25
CA ARG A 50 -19.75 -22.93 29.35
C ARG A 50 -18.37 -23.25 29.90
N LEU A 51 -18.12 -22.91 31.17
CA LEU A 51 -16.84 -23.16 31.84
C LEU A 51 -16.51 -24.66 31.92
N LEU A 52 -17.51 -25.50 32.23
CA LEU A 52 -17.34 -26.95 32.25
C LEU A 52 -17.00 -27.49 30.86
N LEU A 53 -17.72 -27.06 29.83
CA LEU A 53 -17.45 -27.47 28.45
C LEU A 53 -16.04 -27.08 28.03
N MET A 54 -15.64 -25.83 28.29
CA MET A 54 -14.30 -25.34 27.97
C MET A 54 -13.21 -26.12 28.70
N ARG A 55 -13.42 -26.47 29.98
CA ARG A 55 -12.46 -27.31 30.74
C ARG A 55 -12.33 -28.72 30.18
N HIS A 56 -13.43 -29.32 29.74
CA HIS A 56 -13.40 -30.63 29.12
C HIS A 56 -12.70 -30.59 27.76
N LEU A 57 -13.00 -29.57 26.93
CA LEU A 57 -12.30 -29.33 25.67
C LEU A 57 -10.80 -29.07 25.91
N SER A 58 -10.41 -28.28 26.92
CA SER A 58 -9.01 -28.02 27.23
C SER A 58 -8.26 -29.23 27.78
N ALA A 59 -8.91 -30.06 28.60
CA ALA A 59 -8.32 -31.31 29.06
C ALA A 59 -8.07 -32.26 27.87
N ASP A 60 -9.02 -32.33 26.94
CA ASP A 60 -8.91 -33.15 25.75
C ASP A 60 -7.83 -32.68 24.77
N LEU A 61 -7.60 -31.36 24.70
CA LEU A 61 -6.48 -30.76 23.97
C LEU A 61 -5.11 -31.27 24.46
N THR A 62 -4.99 -31.69 25.72
CA THR A 62 -3.73 -32.22 26.28
C THR A 62 -3.58 -33.74 26.10
N ASP A 63 -4.59 -34.44 25.59
CA ASP A 63 -4.54 -35.89 25.36
C ASP A 63 -3.85 -36.20 24.01
N ALA A 64 -2.61 -36.67 24.10
CA ALA A 64 -1.77 -37.02 22.95
C ALA A 64 -2.29 -38.20 22.11
N ARG A 65 -3.37 -38.88 22.53
CA ARG A 65 -3.97 -40.00 21.80
C ARG A 65 -4.83 -39.56 20.62
N ARG A 66 -5.24 -38.28 20.53
CA ARG A 66 -6.04 -37.77 19.40
C ARG A 66 -5.16 -37.19 18.30
N THR A 67 -5.54 -37.47 17.05
CA THR A 67 -4.77 -37.05 15.86
C THR A 67 -5.26 -35.74 15.25
N ASN A 68 -6.53 -35.34 15.48
CA ASN A 68 -7.10 -34.10 14.97
C ASN A 68 -7.79 -33.29 16.07
N HIS A 69 -7.24 -32.13 16.40
CA HIS A 69 -7.75 -31.20 17.41
C HIS A 69 -8.43 -29.96 16.81
N GLU A 70 -8.49 -29.82 15.48
CA GLU A 70 -9.04 -28.64 14.79
C GLU A 70 -10.50 -28.33 15.14
N PRO A 71 -11.43 -29.30 15.22
CA PRO A 71 -12.83 -29.00 15.57
C PRO A 71 -12.98 -28.50 17.02
N ILE A 72 -12.17 -29.04 17.94
CA ILE A 72 -12.14 -28.63 19.35
C ILE A 72 -11.61 -27.21 19.48
N VAL A 73 -10.50 -26.91 18.81
CA VAL A 73 -9.91 -25.57 18.79
C VAL A 73 -10.89 -24.54 18.23
N THR A 74 -11.55 -24.85 17.12
CA THR A 74 -12.50 -23.94 16.48
C THR A 74 -13.65 -23.60 17.40
N LEU A 75 -14.23 -24.62 18.04
CA LEU A 75 -15.27 -24.42 19.04
C LEU A 75 -14.76 -23.62 20.24
N LEU A 76 -13.57 -23.92 20.75
CA LEU A 76 -12.97 -23.16 21.85
C LEU A 76 -12.78 -21.68 21.52
N ILE A 77 -12.22 -21.37 20.35
CA ILE A 77 -12.04 -19.97 19.90
C ILE A 77 -13.38 -19.23 19.96
N LYS A 78 -14.45 -19.83 19.43
CA LYS A 78 -15.80 -19.25 19.48
C LYS A 78 -16.35 -19.16 20.90
N LEU A 79 -16.07 -20.13 21.75
CA LEU A 79 -16.43 -20.10 23.18
C LEU A 79 -15.59 -19.09 23.99
N PHE A 80 -14.53 -18.51 23.44
CA PHE A 80 -13.83 -17.36 24.03
C PHE A 80 -14.31 -16.01 23.47
N ASP A 81 -15.25 -16.00 22.52
CA ASP A 81 -15.82 -14.74 22.03
C ASP A 81 -16.57 -14.01 23.15
N GLY A 82 -16.28 -12.71 23.28
CA GLY A 82 -16.81 -11.84 24.32
C GLY A 82 -16.08 -11.87 25.68
N TRP A 83 -15.03 -12.68 25.84
CA TRP A 83 -14.25 -12.74 27.08
C TRP A 83 -13.25 -11.58 27.20
N THR A 84 -13.00 -11.14 28.44
CA THR A 84 -11.92 -10.20 28.75
C THR A 84 -10.58 -10.92 28.90
N TRP A 85 -9.49 -10.18 28.70
CA TRP A 85 -8.13 -10.71 28.90
C TRP A 85 -7.95 -11.36 30.28
N THR A 86 -8.42 -10.73 31.36
CA THR A 86 -8.32 -11.28 32.73
C THR A 86 -8.97 -12.66 32.86
N GLN A 87 -10.15 -12.86 32.27
CA GLN A 87 -10.82 -14.16 32.28
C GLN A 87 -10.04 -15.20 31.47
N VAL A 88 -9.48 -14.79 30.33
CA VAL A 88 -8.65 -15.63 29.47
C VAL A 88 -7.32 -15.99 30.13
N SER A 89 -6.67 -15.06 30.83
CA SER A 89 -5.42 -15.31 31.54
C SER A 89 -5.63 -16.26 32.72
N GLU A 90 -6.67 -16.05 33.53
CA GLU A 90 -7.01 -16.95 34.64
C GLU A 90 -7.32 -18.38 34.16
N PHE A 91 -8.07 -18.49 33.06
CA PHE A 91 -8.37 -19.79 32.45
C PHE A 91 -7.11 -20.44 31.87
N GLY A 92 -6.30 -19.67 31.12
CA GLY A 92 -5.08 -20.18 30.48
C GLY A 92 -4.03 -20.64 31.49
N THR A 93 -3.76 -19.86 32.55
CA THR A 93 -2.79 -20.25 33.59
C THR A 93 -3.20 -21.54 34.33
N SER A 94 -4.49 -21.85 34.42
CA SER A 94 -5.00 -23.04 35.11
C SER A 94 -5.20 -24.25 34.21
N SER A 95 -5.48 -24.05 32.91
CA SER A 95 -6.04 -25.09 32.05
C SER A 95 -5.33 -25.27 30.71
N ILE A 96 -4.57 -24.28 30.21
CA ILE A 96 -3.85 -24.39 28.91
C ILE A 96 -2.47 -23.72 29.01
N PRO A 97 -1.36 -24.48 29.11
CA PRO A 97 -0.03 -23.89 29.15
C PRO A 97 0.31 -23.19 27.83
N TYR A 98 0.31 -21.86 27.85
CA TYR A 98 0.56 -21.03 26.66
C TYR A 98 1.87 -21.36 25.95
N LYS A 99 2.94 -21.63 26.72
CA LYS A 99 4.25 -21.97 26.18
C LYS A 99 4.19 -23.21 25.28
N ASP A 100 3.53 -24.25 25.76
CA ASP A 100 3.48 -25.54 25.05
C ASP A 100 2.56 -25.46 23.83
N GLY A 101 1.47 -24.70 23.94
CA GLY A 101 0.56 -24.43 22.82
C GLY A 101 1.13 -23.51 21.73
N LEU A 102 2.27 -22.86 21.99
CA LEU A 102 3.02 -22.04 21.03
C LEU A 102 4.25 -22.78 20.44
N ALA A 103 4.38 -24.08 20.72
CA ALA A 103 5.46 -24.88 20.19
C ALA A 103 5.35 -25.05 18.66
N VAL A 104 6.50 -25.13 18.01
CA VAL A 104 6.60 -25.27 16.56
C VAL A 104 6.49 -26.75 16.19
N GLY A 105 5.51 -27.11 15.36
CA GLY A 105 5.36 -28.47 14.83
C GLY A 105 4.12 -28.63 13.94
N ASP A 106 4.16 -29.61 13.02
CA ASP A 106 3.17 -29.79 11.96
C ASP A 106 1.76 -30.15 12.48
N GLY A 107 1.66 -30.70 13.70
CA GLY A 107 0.40 -30.97 14.40
C GLY A 107 -0.07 -29.85 15.35
N MET A 108 0.73 -28.79 15.51
CA MET A 108 0.48 -27.74 16.50
C MET A 108 -0.23 -26.51 15.93
N THR A 109 -0.47 -26.45 14.62
CA THR A 109 -1.06 -25.27 13.95
C THR A 109 -2.38 -24.81 14.57
N SER A 110 -3.29 -25.74 14.91
CA SER A 110 -4.55 -25.41 15.56
C SER A 110 -4.34 -24.85 16.97
N PHE A 111 -3.42 -25.43 17.73
CA PHE A 111 -3.04 -24.95 19.07
C PHE A 111 -2.43 -23.54 19.01
N ASN A 112 -1.52 -23.32 18.07
CA ASN A 112 -0.90 -22.03 17.81
C ASN A 112 -1.97 -20.96 17.53
N ARG A 113 -2.96 -21.26 16.67
CA ARG A 113 -4.08 -20.34 16.39
C ARG A 113 -4.91 -20.01 17.62
N LEU A 114 -5.20 -21.02 18.46
CA LEU A 114 -5.90 -20.80 19.72
C LEU A 114 -5.10 -19.85 20.61
N MET A 115 -3.82 -20.14 20.85
CA MET A 115 -2.97 -19.36 21.75
C MET A 115 -2.83 -17.92 21.25
N LEU A 116 -2.60 -17.71 19.96
CA LEU A 116 -2.51 -16.39 19.36
C LEU A 116 -3.83 -15.62 19.43
N CYS A 117 -4.98 -16.30 19.29
CA CYS A 117 -6.30 -15.66 19.45
C CYS A 117 -6.55 -15.20 20.89
N LEU A 118 -6.15 -16.02 21.87
CA LEU A 118 -6.26 -15.70 23.29
C LEU A 118 -5.34 -14.54 23.67
N LEU A 119 -4.06 -14.58 23.26
CA LEU A 119 -3.12 -13.48 23.44
C LEU A 119 -3.55 -12.21 22.71
N GLY A 120 -4.23 -12.35 21.56
CA GLY A 120 -4.85 -11.23 20.85
C GLY A 120 -5.88 -10.47 21.67
N LYS A 121 -6.48 -11.05 22.72
CA LYS A 121 -7.36 -10.29 23.63
C LYS A 121 -6.58 -9.28 24.49
N ALA A 122 -5.28 -9.47 24.67
CA ALA A 122 -4.42 -8.54 25.41
C ALA A 122 -4.18 -7.22 24.66
N THR A 123 -4.33 -7.19 23.32
CA THR A 123 -4.11 -5.98 22.51
C THR A 123 -5.21 -4.92 22.67
N THR A 124 -6.28 -5.25 23.40
CA THR A 124 -7.43 -4.35 23.60
C THR A 124 -7.18 -3.20 24.58
N LYS A 125 -6.24 -3.38 25.53
CA LYS A 125 -5.92 -2.37 26.57
C LYS A 125 -4.44 -2.46 26.94
N ALA A 126 -3.79 -1.32 27.16
CA ALA A 126 -2.38 -1.26 27.55
C ALA A 126 -2.08 -2.08 28.82
N SER A 127 -2.94 -2.01 29.85
CA SER A 127 -2.77 -2.79 31.09
C SER A 127 -2.83 -4.31 30.88
N ASN A 128 -3.58 -4.77 29.87
CA ASN A 128 -3.64 -6.20 29.53
C ASN A 128 -2.36 -6.63 28.79
N ALA A 129 -1.86 -5.78 27.90
CA ALA A 129 -0.59 -6.01 27.21
C ALA A 129 0.59 -6.05 28.20
N GLU A 130 0.57 -5.19 29.22
CA GLU A 130 1.54 -5.22 30.34
C GLU A 130 1.50 -6.55 31.10
N GLN A 131 0.30 -7.08 31.39
CA GLN A 131 0.15 -8.39 32.03
C GLN A 131 0.68 -9.52 31.14
N ALA A 132 0.40 -9.48 29.83
CA ALA A 132 0.94 -10.44 28.87
C ALA A 132 2.48 -10.37 28.81
N ALA A 133 3.08 -9.17 28.88
CA ALA A 133 4.53 -8.99 28.95
C ALA A 133 5.17 -9.60 30.22
N GLY A 134 4.38 -9.80 31.29
CA GLY A 134 4.80 -10.54 32.48
C GLY A 134 5.08 -12.03 32.21
N MET A 135 4.50 -12.60 31.15
CA MET A 135 4.64 -14.01 30.77
C MET A 135 5.88 -14.22 29.88
N LEU A 136 7.08 -14.13 30.48
CA LEU A 136 8.38 -14.18 29.78
C LEU A 136 8.48 -15.33 28.76
N GLU A 137 8.31 -16.56 29.22
CA GLU A 137 8.41 -17.78 28.40
C GLU A 137 7.42 -17.79 27.23
N THR A 138 6.23 -17.18 27.44
CA THR A 138 5.20 -17.09 26.41
C THR A 138 5.60 -16.08 25.34
N MET A 139 6.10 -14.90 25.73
CA MET A 139 6.58 -13.89 24.77
C MET A 139 7.75 -14.42 23.93
N GLN A 140 8.70 -15.13 24.56
CA GLN A 140 9.79 -15.79 23.84
C GLN A 140 9.26 -16.83 22.85
N ALA A 141 8.28 -17.66 23.27
CA ALA A 141 7.65 -18.66 22.41
C ALA A 141 6.90 -18.03 21.23
N VAL A 142 6.22 -16.89 21.41
CA VAL A 142 5.57 -16.16 20.30
C VAL A 142 6.59 -15.68 19.28
N VAL A 143 7.70 -15.06 19.71
CA VAL A 143 8.77 -14.60 18.79
C VAL A 143 9.37 -15.77 18.04
N ARG A 144 9.66 -16.88 18.73
CA ARG A 144 10.20 -18.09 18.12
C ARG A 144 9.20 -18.72 17.14
N LEU A 145 7.94 -18.84 17.51
CA LEU A 145 6.87 -19.36 16.64
C LEU A 145 6.75 -18.52 15.37
N TRP A 146 6.67 -17.20 15.53
CA TRP A 146 6.56 -16.26 14.42
C TRP A 146 7.69 -16.42 13.39
N LEU A 147 8.95 -16.49 13.85
CA LEU A 147 10.10 -16.55 12.96
C LEU A 147 10.29 -17.95 12.36
N THR A 148 9.92 -19.01 13.06
CA THR A 148 10.31 -20.37 12.67
C THR A 148 9.19 -21.24 12.09
N THR A 149 7.91 -20.87 12.26
CA THR A 149 6.78 -21.67 11.75
C THR A 149 6.71 -21.73 10.22
N GLU A 150 6.24 -22.86 9.69
CA GLU A 150 6.04 -23.07 8.24
C GLU A 150 4.65 -22.57 7.78
N ASP A 151 3.65 -22.54 8.67
CA ASP A 151 2.31 -22.05 8.36
C ASP A 151 2.29 -20.51 8.25
N THR A 152 1.97 -20.00 7.07
CA THR A 152 1.95 -18.56 6.78
C THR A 152 0.85 -17.82 7.54
N GLY A 153 -0.28 -18.46 7.83
CA GLY A 153 -1.39 -17.87 8.58
C GLY A 153 -1.02 -17.65 10.05
N VAL A 154 -0.45 -18.66 10.69
CA VAL A 154 0.07 -18.59 12.07
C VAL A 154 1.19 -17.57 12.16
N ALA A 155 2.13 -17.56 11.20
CA ALA A 155 3.19 -16.56 11.16
C ALA A 155 2.63 -15.13 11.06
N GLY A 156 1.70 -14.90 10.14
CA GLY A 156 1.07 -13.58 9.97
C GLY A 156 0.34 -13.14 11.25
N GLN A 157 -0.43 -14.04 11.86
CA GLN A 157 -1.15 -13.76 13.10
C GLN A 157 -0.19 -13.46 14.27
N ALA A 158 0.92 -14.19 14.39
CA ALA A 158 1.92 -13.96 15.43
C ALA A 158 2.68 -12.64 15.25
N GLY A 159 3.05 -12.30 14.01
CA GLY A 159 3.72 -11.04 13.70
C GLY A 159 2.84 -9.81 13.96
N GLU A 160 1.56 -9.88 13.56
CA GLU A 160 0.59 -8.81 13.83
C GLU A 160 0.25 -8.71 15.32
N LEU A 161 0.14 -9.84 16.04
CA LEU A 161 -0.01 -9.83 17.51
C LEU A 161 1.15 -9.09 18.20
N LEU A 162 2.41 -9.39 17.83
CA LEU A 162 3.57 -8.70 18.38
C LEU A 162 3.55 -7.21 18.08
N TYR A 163 3.16 -6.83 16.85
CA TYR A 163 3.02 -5.44 16.44
C TYR A 163 1.94 -4.71 17.26
N ASP A 164 0.75 -5.31 17.40
CA ASP A 164 -0.38 -4.73 18.12
C ASP A 164 -0.09 -4.58 19.62
N LEU A 165 0.60 -5.56 20.23
CA LEU A 165 1.04 -5.47 21.62
C LEU A 165 2.03 -4.31 21.83
N LEU A 166 2.99 -4.12 20.92
CA LEU A 166 3.94 -3.01 20.96
C LEU A 166 3.25 -1.66 20.74
N LYS A 167 2.27 -1.61 19.83
CA LYS A 167 1.49 -0.41 19.52
C LYS A 167 0.68 0.05 20.72
N ILE A 168 -0.07 -0.84 21.37
CA ILE A 168 -0.93 -0.46 22.51
C ILE A 168 -0.14 -0.13 23.77
N ASP A 169 1.04 -0.73 23.95
CA ASP A 169 1.96 -0.46 25.06
C ASP A 169 2.98 0.66 24.73
N GLY A 170 2.74 1.41 23.64
CA GLY A 170 3.56 2.54 23.24
C GLY A 170 3.54 3.68 24.26
N ARG A 171 4.68 4.38 24.40
CA ARG A 171 4.81 5.57 25.24
C ARG A 171 4.05 6.75 24.60
N GLY A 172 2.75 6.84 24.90
CA GLY A 172 1.86 7.89 24.39
C GLY A 172 0.39 7.56 24.66
N ASP A 173 0.03 6.29 24.56
CA ASP A 173 -1.35 5.78 24.70
C ASP A 173 -1.67 5.24 26.11
N GLY A 174 -0.87 5.63 27.11
CA GLY A 174 -1.04 5.22 28.51
C GLY A 174 -0.38 3.90 28.92
N GLY A 175 0.42 3.27 28.04
CA GLY A 175 1.23 2.09 28.36
C GLY A 175 2.58 2.40 29.03
N GLN A 176 3.05 1.49 29.89
CA GLN A 176 4.33 1.62 30.60
C GLN A 176 5.55 1.17 29.78
N GLY A 177 5.34 0.60 28.59
CA GLY A 177 6.42 0.10 27.74
C GLY A 177 7.04 -1.20 28.26
N LEU A 178 6.26 -2.03 28.98
CA LEU A 178 6.72 -3.32 29.49
C LEU A 178 6.88 -4.37 28.38
N VAL A 179 6.02 -4.35 27.35
CA VAL A 179 6.15 -5.18 26.15
C VAL A 179 7.43 -4.80 25.41
N TRP A 180 7.72 -3.51 25.27
CA TRP A 180 8.97 -3.02 24.66
C TRP A 180 10.19 -3.53 25.43
N LYS A 181 10.19 -3.37 26.76
CA LYS A 181 11.25 -3.92 27.61
C LYS A 181 11.37 -5.43 27.51
N ARG A 182 10.26 -6.16 27.36
CA ARG A 182 10.27 -7.62 27.25
C ARG A 182 10.81 -8.11 25.91
N ILE A 183 10.48 -7.43 24.81
CA ILE A 183 10.90 -7.88 23.47
C ILE A 183 12.35 -7.48 23.19
N PHE A 184 12.76 -6.27 23.59
CA PHE A 184 14.08 -5.73 23.26
C PHE A 184 15.09 -5.77 24.42
N GLY A 185 14.62 -5.58 25.67
CA GLY A 185 15.48 -5.52 26.85
C GLY A 185 15.66 -6.84 27.58
N ASP A 186 14.89 -7.87 27.23
CA ASP A 186 15.11 -9.23 27.72
C ASP A 186 16.07 -9.96 26.78
N ARG A 187 17.21 -10.39 27.33
CA ARG A 187 18.30 -11.00 26.57
C ARG A 187 17.84 -12.26 25.83
N ASP A 188 17.02 -13.10 26.46
CA ASP A 188 16.66 -14.40 25.90
C ASP A 188 15.62 -14.26 24.79
N VAL A 189 14.75 -13.24 24.88
CA VAL A 189 13.81 -12.90 23.80
C VAL A 189 14.54 -12.21 22.65
N TYR A 190 15.40 -11.24 22.97
CA TYR A 190 16.19 -10.51 21.97
C TYR A 190 17.11 -11.44 21.17
N TYR A 191 17.72 -12.43 21.83
CA TYR A 191 18.57 -13.44 21.19
C TYR A 191 17.85 -14.24 20.09
N VAL A 192 16.55 -14.51 20.23
CA VAL A 192 15.78 -15.31 19.25
C VAL A 192 15.75 -14.66 17.88
N PHE A 193 15.72 -13.32 17.79
CA PHE A 193 15.75 -12.60 16.51
C PHE A 193 17.03 -12.92 15.73
N PHE A 194 18.18 -12.93 16.41
CA PHE A 194 19.47 -13.17 15.79
C PHE A 194 19.69 -14.64 15.50
N GLU A 195 19.34 -15.52 16.45
CA GLU A 195 19.44 -16.98 16.31
C GLU A 195 18.62 -17.50 15.12
N SER A 196 17.38 -17.02 14.97
CA SER A 196 16.45 -17.51 13.94
C SER A 196 16.76 -16.96 12.56
N CYS A 197 17.41 -15.79 12.47
CA CYS A 197 17.63 -15.07 11.21
C CYS A 197 19.10 -15.05 10.76
N SER A 198 20.03 -15.64 11.50
CA SER A 198 21.45 -15.68 11.13
C SER A 198 21.82 -16.89 10.27
N LEU A 199 22.53 -16.63 9.16
CA LEU A 199 23.05 -17.66 8.27
C LEU A 199 24.31 -18.36 8.83
N GLY A 200 25.06 -17.67 9.70
CA GLY A 200 26.30 -18.16 10.34
C GLY A 200 26.15 -18.72 11.76
N LEU A 201 27.26 -19.29 12.27
CA LEU A 201 27.54 -19.94 13.58
C LEU A 201 26.33 -20.41 14.42
N GLU A 202 26.15 -21.73 14.50
CA GLU A 202 25.29 -22.43 15.49
C GLU A 202 23.84 -21.90 15.60
N ALA A 203 23.29 -21.45 14.48
CA ALA A 203 21.90 -21.05 14.42
C ALA A 203 20.98 -22.27 14.59
N ALA A 204 19.92 -22.11 15.41
CA ALA A 204 18.83 -23.07 15.62
C ALA A 204 18.63 -23.92 14.37
N GLY A 205 18.71 -25.25 14.47
CA GLY A 205 18.85 -26.25 13.38
C GLY A 205 17.82 -26.23 12.24
N LEU A 206 17.56 -25.04 11.70
CA LEU A 206 16.65 -24.66 10.64
C LEU A 206 17.42 -24.72 9.33
N SER A 207 16.75 -25.23 8.31
CA SER A 207 17.27 -25.22 6.95
C SER A 207 17.49 -23.79 6.45
N LYS A 208 18.39 -23.61 5.47
CA LYS A 208 18.65 -22.31 4.83
C LYS A 208 17.35 -21.64 4.34
N SER A 209 16.44 -22.42 3.72
CA SER A 209 15.13 -21.94 3.26
C SER A 209 14.27 -21.35 4.38
N ARG A 210 14.20 -22.02 5.54
CA ARG A 210 13.42 -21.52 6.68
C ARG A 210 13.99 -20.22 7.25
N LYS A 211 15.32 -20.08 7.25
CA LYS A 211 15.97 -18.83 7.65
C LYS A 211 15.66 -17.70 6.68
N THR A 212 15.72 -17.93 5.38
CA THR A 212 15.31 -16.94 4.36
C THR A 212 13.88 -16.43 4.60
N ILE A 213 12.95 -17.33 4.96
CA ILE A 213 11.56 -16.95 5.32
C ILE A 213 11.54 -16.11 6.61
N ALA A 214 12.27 -16.52 7.65
CA ALA A 214 12.36 -15.76 8.91
C ALA A 214 12.93 -14.35 8.69
N GLN A 215 13.98 -14.24 7.87
CA GLN A 215 14.60 -12.97 7.49
C GLN A 215 13.62 -12.05 6.74
N ALA A 216 12.86 -12.59 5.78
CA ALA A 216 11.84 -11.83 5.07
C ALA A 216 10.76 -11.29 6.02
N ARG A 217 10.25 -12.12 6.95
CA ARG A 217 9.29 -11.70 7.98
C ARG A 217 9.84 -10.56 8.84
N LEU A 218 11.12 -10.64 9.23
CA LEU A 218 11.76 -9.61 10.04
C LEU A 218 11.97 -8.30 9.25
N LEU A 219 12.34 -8.37 7.97
CA LEU A 219 12.43 -7.22 7.06
C LEU A 219 11.09 -6.50 6.88
N GLU A 220 9.97 -7.22 6.86
CA GLU A 220 8.64 -6.60 6.75
C GLU A 220 8.16 -5.96 8.06
N TRP A 221 8.56 -6.53 9.20
CA TRP A 221 8.09 -6.12 10.54
C TRP A 221 8.87 -4.93 11.10
N VAL A 222 10.19 -4.89 10.93
CA VAL A 222 11.06 -3.86 11.52
C VAL A 222 10.66 -2.43 11.11
N PRO A 223 10.37 -2.10 9.84
CA PRO A 223 9.91 -0.76 9.47
C PRO A 223 8.63 -0.34 10.20
N LYS A 224 7.67 -1.27 10.36
CA LYS A 224 6.41 -1.00 11.08
C LYS A 224 6.67 -0.67 12.55
N VAL A 225 7.59 -1.38 13.20
CA VAL A 225 7.94 -1.18 14.61
C VAL A 225 8.81 0.05 14.82
N ALA A 226 9.74 0.31 13.89
CA ALA A 226 10.52 1.52 13.85
C ALA A 226 9.60 2.75 13.83
N ARG A 227 8.48 2.69 13.08
CA ARG A 227 7.42 3.73 13.10
C ARG A 227 6.90 4.07 14.49
N LEU A 228 6.77 3.07 15.36
CA LEU A 228 6.24 3.24 16.72
C LEU A 228 7.30 3.82 17.66
N ASN A 229 8.53 3.32 17.58
CA ASN A 229 9.64 3.82 18.40
C ASN A 229 11.00 3.53 17.75
N TRP A 230 11.52 4.53 17.03
CA TRP A 230 12.82 4.44 16.36
C TRP A 230 13.95 4.10 17.34
N SER A 231 13.98 4.79 18.48
CA SER A 231 15.08 4.71 19.44
C SER A 231 15.27 3.32 20.05
N GLU A 232 14.20 2.56 20.21
CA GLU A 232 14.26 1.20 20.74
C GLU A 232 14.75 0.21 19.68
N VAL A 233 14.51 0.44 18.39
CA VAL A 233 14.97 -0.47 17.32
C VAL A 233 16.41 -0.19 16.91
N SER A 234 16.83 1.08 16.95
CA SER A 234 18.15 1.53 16.49
C SER A 234 19.25 1.51 17.56
N ARG A 235 18.91 1.39 18.85
CA ARG A 235 19.91 1.36 19.93
C ARG A 235 20.37 -0.06 20.22
N SER A 236 21.62 -0.20 20.67
CA SER A 236 22.10 -1.44 21.27
C SER A 236 21.41 -1.72 22.61
N HIS A 237 20.91 -2.94 22.80
CA HIS A 237 20.38 -3.39 24.10
C HIS A 237 21.30 -4.40 24.76
N HIS A 238 21.79 -5.36 23.98
CA HIS A 238 22.62 -6.47 24.45
C HIS A 238 23.84 -6.62 23.55
N ARG A 239 24.93 -5.92 23.90
CA ARG A 239 26.18 -5.94 23.13
C ARG A 239 26.77 -7.33 22.99
N ASP A 240 26.65 -8.18 24.00
CA ASP A 240 27.14 -9.57 23.98
C ASP A 240 26.45 -10.41 22.90
N VAL A 241 25.13 -10.21 22.71
CA VAL A 241 24.36 -10.85 21.65
C VAL A 241 24.74 -10.24 20.30
N GLU A 242 24.76 -8.92 20.20
CA GLU A 242 25.01 -8.21 18.95
C GLU A 242 26.41 -8.49 18.38
N GLU A 243 27.44 -8.51 19.22
CA GLU A 243 28.82 -8.84 18.84
C GLU A 243 28.96 -10.29 18.38
N ARG A 244 28.25 -11.24 19.02
CA ARG A 244 28.24 -12.65 18.62
C ARG A 244 27.77 -12.84 17.18
N PHE A 245 26.82 -12.02 16.73
CA PHE A 245 26.29 -12.04 15.37
C PHE A 245 26.88 -10.93 14.47
N GLN A 246 28.02 -10.35 14.86
CA GLN A 246 28.78 -9.35 14.08
C GLN A 246 28.00 -8.05 13.77
N SER A 247 26.99 -7.73 14.58
CA SER A 247 26.31 -6.43 14.54
C SER A 247 27.03 -5.45 15.49
N GLY A 248 27.49 -4.32 14.94
CA GLY A 248 28.42 -3.39 15.60
C GLY A 248 27.79 -2.41 16.59
N GLY A 249 26.80 -2.84 17.37
CA GLY A 249 26.20 -1.99 18.42
C GLY A 249 25.12 -1.01 17.96
N GLY A 250 24.53 -1.18 16.77
CA GLY A 250 23.36 -0.40 16.31
C GLY A 250 22.03 -1.13 16.46
N GLY A 251 21.95 -2.10 17.38
CA GLY A 251 20.72 -2.80 17.70
C GLY A 251 20.20 -3.73 16.60
N LEU A 252 18.90 -4.02 16.67
CA LEU A 252 18.21 -4.91 15.74
C LEU A 252 18.18 -4.34 14.31
N LEU A 253 18.09 -3.01 14.17
CA LEU A 253 18.07 -2.35 12.86
C LEU A 253 19.36 -2.63 12.07
N ASP A 254 20.52 -2.45 12.69
CA ASP A 254 21.83 -2.72 12.07
C ASP A 254 22.01 -4.17 11.66
N PHE A 255 21.58 -5.08 12.52
CA PHE A 255 21.61 -6.49 12.18
C PHE A 255 20.79 -6.77 10.92
N VAL A 256 19.53 -6.33 10.88
CA VAL A 256 18.61 -6.58 9.77
C VAL A 256 19.07 -5.93 8.46
N ALA A 257 19.54 -4.69 8.53
CA ALA A 257 19.90 -3.92 7.34
C ALA A 257 21.29 -4.27 6.77
N LEU A 258 22.24 -4.71 7.62
CA LEU A 258 23.66 -4.82 7.22
C LEU A 258 24.24 -6.23 7.30
N LYS A 259 23.74 -7.10 8.21
CA LYS A 259 24.41 -8.36 8.56
C LYS A 259 23.56 -9.60 8.34
N MET A 260 22.25 -9.46 8.43
CA MET A 260 21.31 -10.57 8.34
C MET A 260 21.25 -11.17 6.93
N VAL A 261 21.23 -10.31 5.91
CA VAL A 261 20.97 -10.71 4.52
C VAL A 261 22.27 -10.94 3.74
N ASP A 262 22.42 -12.12 3.15
CA ASP A 262 23.42 -12.39 2.13
C ASP A 262 22.92 -11.96 0.75
N PHE A 263 23.09 -10.68 0.44
CA PHE A 263 22.64 -10.10 -0.83
C PHE A 263 23.52 -10.43 -2.04
N LYS A 264 24.65 -11.15 -1.84
CA LYS A 264 25.56 -11.54 -2.94
C LYS A 264 25.15 -12.87 -3.56
N GLU A 265 24.77 -13.83 -2.73
CA GLU A 265 24.42 -15.19 -3.18
C GLU A 265 22.89 -15.41 -3.28
N ASP A 266 22.08 -14.55 -2.65
CA ASP A 266 20.61 -14.66 -2.64
C ASP A 266 19.94 -13.37 -3.16
N VAL A 267 19.66 -13.37 -4.46
CA VAL A 267 19.03 -12.25 -5.18
C VAL A 267 17.62 -11.96 -4.66
N LEU A 268 16.88 -12.97 -4.24
CA LEU A 268 15.53 -12.80 -3.69
C LEU A 268 15.59 -12.06 -2.35
N MET A 269 16.57 -12.40 -1.50
CA MET A 269 16.79 -11.65 -0.27
C MET A 269 17.33 -10.25 -0.50
N HIS A 270 18.14 -10.03 -1.55
CA HIS A 270 18.53 -8.68 -1.94
C HIS A 270 17.31 -7.84 -2.35
N ARG A 271 16.36 -8.42 -3.08
CA ARG A 271 15.07 -7.78 -3.37
C ARG A 271 14.32 -7.42 -2.08
N CYS A 272 14.18 -8.35 -1.14
CA CYS A 272 13.53 -8.08 0.15
C CYS A 272 14.23 -6.93 0.92
N LEU A 273 15.55 -6.82 0.82
CA LEU A 273 16.32 -5.74 1.43
C LEU A 273 16.05 -4.37 0.77
N ILE A 274 15.86 -4.32 -0.55
CA ILE A 274 15.46 -3.10 -1.27
C ILE A 274 14.03 -2.68 -0.88
N ASP A 275 13.11 -3.64 -0.80
CA ASP A 275 11.74 -3.40 -0.37
C ASP A 275 11.70 -2.91 1.09
N PHE A 276 12.53 -3.47 1.97
CA PHE A 276 12.76 -2.97 3.34
C PHE A 276 13.23 -1.52 3.36
N CYS A 277 14.21 -1.14 2.54
CA CYS A 277 14.68 0.26 2.46
C CYS A 277 13.53 1.20 2.06
N SER A 278 12.69 0.79 1.12
CA SER A 278 11.52 1.57 0.68
C SER A 278 10.49 1.71 1.81
N ALA A 279 10.18 0.60 2.50
CA ALA A 279 9.26 0.59 3.64
C ALA A 279 9.78 1.45 4.81
N LEU A 280 11.09 1.44 5.06
CA LEU A 280 11.72 2.25 6.11
C LEU A 280 11.60 3.75 5.82
N LEU A 281 11.79 4.17 4.56
CA LEU A 281 11.62 5.57 4.15
C LEU A 281 10.21 6.08 4.40
N VAL A 282 9.19 5.29 4.06
CA VAL A 282 7.77 5.63 4.28
C VAL A 282 7.45 5.65 5.78
N ALA A 283 7.93 4.63 6.52
CA ALA A 283 7.64 4.49 7.94
C ALA A 283 8.23 5.62 8.81
N THR A 284 9.33 6.23 8.38
CA THR A 284 10.07 7.24 9.16
C THR A 284 9.83 8.67 8.71
N ARG A 285 9.04 8.90 7.66
CA ARG A 285 8.79 10.25 7.10
C ARG A 285 8.27 11.25 8.13
N GLU A 286 7.33 10.82 8.98
CA GLU A 286 6.64 11.70 9.94
C GLU A 286 7.42 11.85 11.25
N MET A 287 8.55 11.17 11.41
CA MET A 287 9.38 11.30 12.61
C MET A 287 10.22 12.56 12.53
N ASP A 288 9.75 13.59 13.21
CA ASP A 288 10.39 14.89 13.20
C ASP A 288 11.77 14.85 13.87
N THR A 289 12.79 15.32 13.16
CA THR A 289 14.14 15.49 13.67
C THR A 289 14.21 16.86 14.33
N HIS A 290 13.76 16.98 15.60
CA HIS A 290 13.84 18.26 16.35
C HIS A 290 15.27 18.84 16.48
N THR A 291 16.30 18.13 16.01
CA THR A 291 17.73 18.43 16.21
C THR A 291 18.59 18.44 14.95
N MET A 292 18.06 18.09 13.77
CA MET A 292 18.84 18.02 12.51
C MET A 292 18.10 18.73 11.37
N ALA A 293 18.76 18.92 10.22
CA ALA A 293 18.27 19.73 9.10
C ALA A 293 16.77 19.51 8.83
N GLN A 294 16.01 20.59 8.63
CA GLN A 294 14.53 20.66 8.63
C GLN A 294 13.80 19.70 7.68
N HIS A 295 14.50 18.87 6.89
CA HIS A 295 13.97 18.08 5.78
C HIS A 295 14.49 16.62 5.73
N ASP A 296 15.16 16.15 6.79
CA ASP A 296 15.67 14.79 6.89
C ASP A 296 14.87 13.96 7.92
N SER A 297 14.66 12.68 7.61
CA SER A 297 14.16 11.70 8.57
C SER A 297 15.28 10.80 9.09
N PHE A 298 15.05 10.19 10.27
CA PHE A 298 15.99 9.22 10.84
C PHE A 298 16.27 8.04 9.89
N GLY A 299 15.24 7.54 9.19
CA GLY A 299 15.39 6.43 8.25
C GLY A 299 16.21 6.82 7.03
N LEU A 300 15.98 8.01 6.46
CA LEU A 300 16.77 8.47 5.31
C LEU A 300 18.25 8.65 5.68
N GLN A 301 18.53 9.31 6.80
CA GLN A 301 19.90 9.51 7.27
C GLN A 301 20.61 8.18 7.56
N TYR A 302 19.90 7.24 8.18
CA TYR A 302 20.41 5.89 8.42
C TYR A 302 20.80 5.20 7.11
N LEU A 303 19.92 5.21 6.11
CA LEU A 303 20.19 4.58 4.82
C LEU A 303 21.36 5.24 4.07
N ILE A 304 21.53 6.57 4.20
CA ILE A 304 22.67 7.30 3.62
C ILE A 304 23.97 6.95 4.34
N MET A 305 23.99 7.04 5.68
CA MET A 305 25.17 6.82 6.51
C MET A 305 25.75 5.42 6.31
N HIS A 306 24.89 4.40 6.17
CA HIS A 306 25.31 3.02 5.93
C HIS A 306 25.49 2.66 4.45
N GLY A 307 25.38 3.62 3.53
CA GLY A 307 25.58 3.41 2.08
C GLY A 307 24.49 2.59 1.38
N LEU A 308 23.39 2.28 2.07
CA LEU A 308 22.27 1.52 1.52
C LEU A 308 21.52 2.32 0.45
N HIS A 309 21.35 3.62 0.66
CA HIS A 309 20.73 4.53 -0.31
C HIS A 309 21.51 4.55 -1.63
N ALA A 310 22.83 4.80 -1.56
CA ALA A 310 23.69 4.86 -2.73
C ALA A 310 23.76 3.52 -3.46
N ARG A 311 23.79 2.40 -2.72
CA ARG A 311 23.80 1.05 -3.29
C ARG A 311 22.52 0.76 -4.07
N THR A 312 21.34 0.99 -3.48
CA THR A 312 20.07 0.74 -4.17
C THR A 312 19.90 1.66 -5.39
N ALA A 313 20.31 2.92 -5.28
CA ALA A 313 20.33 3.84 -6.41
C ALA A 313 21.26 3.38 -7.54
N ALA A 314 22.45 2.86 -7.21
CA ALA A 314 23.41 2.38 -8.20
C ALA A 314 22.90 1.19 -9.03
N ILE A 315 22.01 0.36 -8.47
CA ILE A 315 21.36 -0.76 -9.18
C ILE A 315 20.48 -0.22 -10.31
N PHE A 316 19.62 0.78 -10.01
CA PHE A 316 18.78 1.41 -11.03
C PHE A 316 19.60 2.16 -12.08
N LEU A 317 20.58 2.93 -11.64
CA LEU A 317 21.46 3.70 -12.52
C LEU A 317 22.43 2.83 -13.32
N GLN A 318 22.52 1.52 -13.02
CA GLN A 318 23.42 0.55 -13.65
C GLN A 318 24.89 1.02 -13.64
N VAL A 319 25.30 1.72 -12.58
CA VAL A 319 26.68 2.24 -12.43
C VAL A 319 27.68 1.10 -12.24
N GLN A 320 27.21 -0.04 -11.74
CA GLN A 320 28.01 -1.25 -11.53
C GLN A 320 27.49 -2.37 -12.45
N ALA A 321 28.41 -3.18 -12.97
CA ALA A 321 28.07 -4.37 -13.76
C ALA A 321 27.41 -5.41 -12.84
N VAL A 322 26.08 -5.41 -12.80
CA VAL A 322 25.27 -6.45 -12.17
C VAL A 322 25.02 -7.56 -13.21
N ASP A 323 24.94 -8.82 -12.77
CA ASP A 323 24.55 -9.93 -13.64
C ASP A 323 23.22 -9.56 -14.35
N PRO A 324 23.09 -9.77 -15.69
CA PRO A 324 21.83 -9.59 -16.39
C PRO A 324 20.63 -10.28 -15.72
N ILE A 325 20.84 -11.44 -15.08
CA ILE A 325 19.77 -12.19 -14.39
C ILE A 325 19.33 -11.42 -13.13
N ASP A 326 20.28 -11.01 -12.29
CA ASP A 326 20.00 -10.25 -11.06
C ASP A 326 19.33 -8.93 -11.38
N THR A 327 19.74 -8.28 -12.47
CA THR A 327 19.14 -7.03 -12.95
C THR A 327 17.65 -7.21 -13.22
N MET A 328 17.20 -8.35 -13.78
CA MET A 328 15.78 -8.61 -14.03
C MET A 328 14.94 -8.63 -12.74
N PHE A 329 15.52 -9.07 -11.61
CA PHE A 329 14.83 -9.14 -10.33
C PHE A 329 14.94 -7.87 -9.48
N LEU A 330 16.07 -7.17 -9.57
CA LEU A 330 16.39 -6.02 -8.70
C LEU A 330 16.00 -4.67 -9.31
N TYR A 331 15.88 -4.58 -10.65
CA TYR A 331 15.60 -3.32 -11.33
C TYR A 331 14.26 -2.70 -10.92
N GLY A 332 13.18 -3.49 -10.96
CA GLY A 332 11.85 -3.03 -10.57
C GLY A 332 11.78 -2.51 -9.13
N PRO A 333 12.24 -3.28 -8.13
CA PRO A 333 12.35 -2.83 -6.74
C PRO A 333 13.23 -1.58 -6.56
N ALA A 334 14.37 -1.48 -7.25
CA ALA A 334 15.24 -0.31 -7.17
C ALA A 334 14.58 0.95 -7.75
N ALA A 335 13.85 0.82 -8.85
CA ALA A 335 13.05 1.92 -9.41
C ALA A 335 11.92 2.34 -8.44
N ASN A 336 11.25 1.38 -7.79
CA ASN A 336 10.24 1.65 -6.78
C ASN A 336 10.82 2.38 -5.54
N TYR A 337 12.01 1.98 -5.09
CA TYR A 337 12.73 2.66 -4.02
C TYR A 337 13.00 4.13 -4.38
N LEU A 338 13.53 4.39 -5.58
CA LEU A 338 13.80 5.76 -6.03
C LEU A 338 12.52 6.58 -6.22
N SER A 339 11.46 5.97 -6.72
CA SER A 339 10.14 6.59 -6.82
C SER A 339 9.62 7.00 -5.43
N THR A 340 9.66 6.08 -4.46
CA THR A 340 9.29 6.34 -3.08
C THR A 340 10.15 7.46 -2.47
N TYR A 341 11.46 7.39 -2.66
CA TYR A 341 12.40 8.41 -2.17
C TYR A 341 12.10 9.80 -2.76
N ALA A 342 11.88 9.90 -4.07
CA ALA A 342 11.59 11.17 -4.75
C ALA A 342 10.22 11.74 -4.35
N SER A 343 9.23 10.87 -4.09
CA SER A 343 7.88 11.24 -3.65
C SER A 343 7.84 11.75 -2.22
N GLU A 344 8.52 11.04 -1.31
CA GLU A 344 8.46 11.28 0.12
C GLU A 344 9.45 12.37 0.57
N TYR A 345 10.59 12.51 -0.11
CA TYR A 345 11.67 13.46 0.22
C TYR A 345 12.05 14.37 -0.97
N PRO A 346 11.10 15.15 -1.53
CA PRO A 346 11.32 15.93 -2.76
C PRO A 346 12.44 16.98 -2.63
N LYS A 347 12.61 17.61 -1.46
CA LYS A 347 13.67 18.61 -1.25
C LYS A 347 15.07 18.01 -1.24
N HIS A 348 15.25 16.93 -0.50
CA HIS A 348 16.53 16.23 -0.44
C HIS A 348 16.88 15.66 -1.82
N TYR A 349 15.88 15.17 -2.56
CA TYR A 349 16.04 14.76 -3.95
C TYR A 349 16.52 15.92 -4.84
N LEU A 350 15.84 17.08 -4.81
CA LEU A 350 16.18 18.25 -5.64
C LEU A 350 17.54 18.88 -5.29
N ALA A 351 17.96 18.83 -4.02
CA ALA A 351 19.24 19.39 -3.59
C ALA A 351 20.46 18.54 -4.03
N GLY A 352 20.25 17.26 -4.33
CA GLY A 352 21.33 16.32 -4.66
C GLY A 352 21.71 16.26 -6.15
N GLN A 353 22.59 15.31 -6.48
CA GLN A 353 22.94 14.97 -7.87
C GLN A 353 21.96 13.97 -8.51
N MET A 354 21.07 13.38 -7.71
CA MET A 354 20.09 12.37 -8.12
C MET A 354 19.20 12.81 -9.29
N PRO A 355 18.66 14.05 -9.35
CA PRO A 355 17.85 14.52 -10.47
C PRO A 355 18.55 14.38 -11.82
N LYS A 356 19.82 14.79 -11.89
CA LYS A 356 20.61 14.77 -13.14
C LYS A 356 20.86 13.33 -13.58
N GLN A 357 21.33 12.48 -12.66
CA GLN A 357 21.63 11.07 -12.95
C GLN A 357 20.39 10.30 -13.39
N VAL A 358 19.25 10.51 -12.71
CA VAL A 358 17.98 9.87 -13.06
C VAL A 358 17.47 10.39 -14.40
N ASN A 359 17.50 11.70 -14.65
CA ASN A 359 17.05 12.26 -15.93
C ASN A 359 17.92 11.80 -17.11
N GLU A 360 19.25 11.80 -16.98
CA GLU A 360 20.16 11.30 -18.01
C GLU A 360 19.91 9.82 -18.34
N ARG A 361 19.67 9.01 -17.29
CA ARG A 361 19.33 7.60 -17.46
C ARG A 361 17.96 7.44 -18.16
N LEU A 362 16.95 8.16 -17.72
CA LEU A 362 15.60 8.11 -18.31
C LEU A 362 15.62 8.57 -19.76
N LEU A 363 16.39 9.61 -20.10
CA LEU A 363 16.57 10.06 -21.48
C LEU A 363 17.13 8.93 -22.37
N HIS A 364 18.13 8.20 -21.89
CA HIS A 364 18.69 7.07 -22.63
C HIS A 364 17.71 5.89 -22.75
N THR A 365 16.97 5.57 -21.68
CA THR A 365 16.04 4.42 -21.68
C THR A 365 14.76 4.68 -22.49
N LEU A 366 14.26 5.91 -22.47
CA LEU A 366 13.01 6.30 -23.13
C LEU A 366 13.20 6.73 -24.59
N ASP A 367 14.45 6.85 -25.07
CA ASP A 367 14.76 7.04 -26.50
C ASP A 367 14.54 5.75 -27.30
N LEU A 368 13.27 5.34 -27.36
CA LEU A 368 12.81 4.13 -28.04
C LEU A 368 12.21 4.49 -29.40
N THR A 369 12.42 3.62 -30.38
CA THR A 369 11.78 3.77 -31.70
C THR A 369 10.25 3.67 -31.58
N PRO A 370 9.49 4.40 -32.41
CA PRO A 370 8.01 4.42 -32.35
C PRO A 370 7.33 3.05 -32.36
N GLY A 371 7.94 2.06 -33.04
CA GLY A 371 7.42 0.69 -33.08
C GLY A 371 7.59 -0.06 -31.76
N ARG A 372 8.66 0.20 -30.99
CA ARG A 372 8.87 -0.44 -29.68
C ARG A 372 7.80 -0.03 -28.68
N TRP A 373 7.39 1.24 -28.67
CA TRP A 373 6.33 1.72 -27.79
C TRP A 373 5.00 0.96 -27.89
N VAL A 374 4.70 0.37 -29.05
CA VAL A 374 3.46 -0.37 -29.31
C VAL A 374 3.63 -1.88 -29.16
N TYR A 375 4.78 -2.43 -29.58
CA TYR A 375 4.96 -3.89 -29.70
C TYR A 375 5.88 -4.50 -28.65
N SER A 376 6.73 -3.73 -27.98
CA SER A 376 7.56 -4.24 -26.87
C SER A 376 6.89 -3.97 -25.53
N ASP A 377 7.31 -4.74 -24.52
CA ASP A 377 6.95 -4.45 -23.14
C ASP A 377 7.32 -3.00 -22.81
N SER A 378 6.38 -2.29 -22.19
CA SER A 378 6.57 -0.90 -21.81
C SER A 378 7.67 -0.82 -20.73
N PRO A 379 8.49 0.25 -20.72
CA PRO A 379 9.41 0.53 -19.62
C PRO A 379 8.63 1.03 -18.39
N LYS A 380 7.74 0.19 -17.84
CA LYS A 380 6.78 0.53 -16.79
C LYS A 380 7.43 1.06 -15.51
N HIS A 381 8.59 0.53 -15.14
CA HIS A 381 9.31 0.94 -13.93
C HIS A 381 9.92 2.34 -14.08
N ASP A 382 10.47 2.65 -15.26
CA ASP A 382 10.99 3.98 -15.60
C ASP A 382 9.88 5.01 -15.70
N LEU A 383 8.75 4.64 -16.31
CA LEU A 383 7.56 5.48 -16.43
C LEU A 383 6.96 5.78 -15.05
N HIS A 384 6.89 4.79 -14.16
CA HIS A 384 6.44 4.98 -12.78
C HIS A 384 7.38 5.91 -12.00
N LEU A 385 8.71 5.74 -12.15
CA LEU A 385 9.69 6.65 -11.55
C LEU A 385 9.52 8.07 -12.09
N LEU A 386 9.38 8.23 -13.41
CA LEU A 386 9.14 9.52 -14.06
C LEU A 386 7.85 10.21 -13.58
N ALA A 387 6.80 9.44 -13.29
CA ALA A 387 5.56 9.98 -12.73
C ALA A 387 5.70 10.45 -11.27
N SER A 388 6.68 9.89 -10.54
CA SER A 388 6.86 10.08 -9.09
C SER A 388 7.86 11.19 -8.75
N VAL A 389 8.74 11.56 -9.68
CA VAL A 389 9.73 12.61 -9.42
C VAL A 389 9.09 14.00 -9.30
N PRO A 390 9.64 14.88 -8.44
CA PRO A 390 9.22 16.27 -8.34
C PRO A 390 9.24 16.94 -9.72
N ARG A 391 8.17 17.61 -10.12
CA ARG A 391 8.06 18.16 -11.49
C ARG A 391 9.08 19.26 -11.74
N GLN A 392 9.56 19.90 -10.68
CA GLN A 392 10.67 20.86 -10.74
C GLN A 392 11.96 20.22 -11.27
N SER A 393 12.22 18.93 -10.98
CA SER A 393 13.42 18.23 -11.46
C SER A 393 13.39 17.95 -12.96
N LEU A 394 12.20 18.01 -13.56
CA LEU A 394 11.98 17.75 -14.99
C LEU A 394 12.17 19.01 -15.85
N LEU A 395 12.42 20.16 -15.23
CA LEU A 395 12.69 21.42 -15.93
C LEU A 395 14.21 21.69 -15.94
N PRO A 396 14.76 22.24 -17.03
CA PRO A 396 14.09 22.79 -18.22
C PRO A 396 13.62 21.71 -19.23
N TYR A 397 12.53 21.99 -19.94
CA TYR A 397 11.89 21.04 -20.87
C TYR A 397 12.82 20.48 -21.95
N ASN A 398 13.82 21.25 -22.41
CA ASN A 398 14.76 20.81 -23.46
C ASN A 398 15.63 19.60 -23.07
N GLN A 399 15.77 19.34 -21.78
CA GLN A 399 16.52 18.19 -21.23
C GLN A 399 15.61 17.24 -20.47
N CYS A 400 14.30 17.30 -20.75
CA CYS A 400 13.29 16.57 -20.01
C CYS A 400 12.98 15.21 -20.67
N PRO A 401 13.03 14.10 -19.92
CA PRO A 401 12.60 12.79 -20.43
C PRO A 401 11.13 12.76 -20.88
N VAL A 402 10.28 13.65 -20.36
CA VAL A 402 8.87 13.79 -20.78
C VAL A 402 8.75 14.16 -22.27
N ALA A 403 9.74 14.87 -22.83
CA ALA A 403 9.73 15.27 -24.23
C ALA A 403 9.85 14.08 -25.20
N LEU A 404 10.41 12.95 -24.76
CA LEU A 404 10.54 11.73 -25.55
C LEU A 404 9.26 10.87 -25.57
N LEU A 405 8.28 11.17 -24.70
CA LEU A 405 7.07 10.38 -24.59
C LEU A 405 6.15 10.58 -25.81
N PRO A 406 5.86 9.51 -26.58
CA PRO A 406 5.11 9.63 -27.82
C PRO A 406 3.60 9.82 -27.58
N SER A 407 2.98 10.69 -28.38
CA SER A 407 1.51 10.87 -28.39
C SER A 407 0.79 9.99 -29.43
N LYS A 408 1.42 9.71 -30.57
CA LYS A 408 0.80 9.00 -31.71
C LYS A 408 0.87 7.48 -31.59
N THR A 409 2.07 6.93 -31.47
CA THR A 409 2.35 5.49 -31.27
C THR A 409 2.70 5.30 -29.82
N THR A 410 1.68 5.11 -28.98
CA THR A 410 1.82 5.14 -27.52
C THR A 410 1.15 3.92 -26.88
N ASN A 411 1.38 3.74 -25.59
CA ASN A 411 0.77 2.69 -24.77
C ASN A 411 0.00 3.29 -23.58
N ALA A 412 -0.74 2.46 -22.85
CA ALA A 412 -1.53 2.90 -21.71
C ALA A 412 -0.66 3.51 -20.59
N ASP A 413 0.54 2.95 -20.35
CA ASP A 413 1.44 3.40 -19.29
C ASP A 413 2.00 4.81 -19.55
N VAL A 414 2.35 5.14 -20.79
CA VAL A 414 2.79 6.49 -21.18
C VAL A 414 1.67 7.49 -20.97
N LEU A 415 0.44 7.19 -21.39
CA LEU A 415 -0.70 8.08 -21.21
C LEU A 415 -1.04 8.30 -19.73
N ASN A 416 -0.97 7.26 -18.90
CA ASN A 416 -1.16 7.39 -17.46
C ASN A 416 -0.02 8.18 -16.79
N THR A 417 1.22 8.02 -17.27
CA THR A 417 2.37 8.80 -16.79
C THR A 417 2.19 10.29 -17.13
N LEU A 418 1.81 10.61 -18.36
CA LEU A 418 1.48 11.97 -18.78
C LEU A 418 0.31 12.53 -17.97
N ALA A 419 -0.73 11.72 -17.71
CA ALA A 419 -1.87 12.10 -16.87
C ALA A 419 -1.41 12.53 -15.48
N THR A 420 -0.59 11.71 -14.80
CA THR A 420 -0.06 12.03 -13.46
C THR A 420 0.81 13.28 -13.47
N ILE A 421 1.69 13.45 -14.47
CA ILE A 421 2.56 14.62 -14.55
C ILE A 421 1.74 15.90 -14.79
N PHE A 422 0.79 15.88 -15.72
CA PHE A 422 -0.02 17.05 -16.09
C PHE A 422 -1.07 17.41 -15.04
N HIS A 423 -1.60 16.45 -14.29
CA HIS A 423 -2.54 16.72 -13.19
C HIS A 423 -1.93 17.64 -12.12
N GLY A 424 -0.62 17.50 -11.88
CA GLY A 424 0.04 18.13 -10.74
C GLY A 424 -0.14 17.33 -9.44
N PRO A 425 0.42 17.80 -8.33
CA PRO A 425 0.31 17.13 -7.03
C PRO A 425 -1.15 17.01 -6.60
N GLU A 426 -1.52 15.87 -6.02
CA GLU A 426 -2.86 15.68 -5.44
C GLU A 426 -3.04 16.66 -4.27
N PRO A 427 -4.21 17.32 -4.17
CA PRO A 427 -4.50 18.13 -3.01
C PRO A 427 -4.63 17.18 -1.81
N LEU A 428 -4.06 17.58 -0.67
CA LEU A 428 -4.17 16.81 0.57
C LEU A 428 -5.65 16.54 0.85
N ALA A 429 -6.10 15.30 0.64
CA ALA A 429 -7.45 14.90 0.98
C ALA A 429 -7.66 15.16 2.47
N LEU A 430 -8.64 16.00 2.81
CA LEU A 430 -9.14 16.20 4.16
C LEU A 430 -9.71 14.87 4.66
N ALA A 431 -8.87 13.99 5.18
CA ALA A 431 -9.31 12.82 5.93
C ALA A 431 -9.90 13.33 7.24
N PHE A 432 -11.14 12.92 7.56
CA PHE A 432 -11.79 13.21 8.84
C PHE A 432 -11.72 11.97 9.75
N PRO A 433 -11.34 12.13 11.03
CA PRO A 433 -10.96 13.39 11.68
C PRO A 433 -9.62 13.91 11.12
N ALA A 434 -9.46 15.23 11.07
CA ALA A 434 -8.25 15.87 10.57
C ALA A 434 -7.03 15.26 11.27
N SER A 435 -6.26 14.46 10.55
CA SER A 435 -5.02 13.91 11.09
C SER A 435 -4.08 15.09 11.30
N GLU A 436 -3.89 15.50 12.56
CA GLU A 436 -2.99 16.60 12.95
C GLU A 436 -1.52 16.33 12.59
N THR A 437 -1.21 15.15 12.04
CA THR A 437 0.16 14.64 11.85
C THR A 437 0.61 14.53 10.40
N ARG A 438 -0.17 14.94 9.39
CA ARG A 438 0.37 15.00 8.02
C ARG A 438 1.09 16.34 7.84
N PRO A 439 2.42 16.37 7.61
CA PRO A 439 3.12 17.64 7.42
C PRO A 439 2.50 18.36 6.24
N THR A 440 2.00 19.57 6.50
CA THR A 440 1.71 20.55 5.48
C THR A 440 2.94 20.65 4.60
N GLN A 441 2.89 20.15 3.36
CA GLN A 441 3.80 20.68 2.34
C GLN A 441 3.70 22.21 2.47
N SER A 442 4.81 22.91 2.66
CA SER A 442 4.71 24.37 2.81
C SER A 442 3.93 24.89 1.61
N SER A 443 2.96 25.77 1.83
CA SER A 443 2.05 26.23 0.77
C SER A 443 2.80 26.66 -0.49
N GLU A 444 4.04 27.13 -0.33
CA GLU A 444 4.99 27.48 -1.38
C GLU A 444 5.46 26.26 -2.21
N GLN A 445 5.84 25.14 -1.58
CA GLN A 445 6.26 23.92 -2.31
C GLN A 445 5.14 23.35 -3.17
N TYR A 446 3.93 23.30 -2.62
CA TYR A 446 2.77 22.85 -3.36
C TYR A 446 2.53 23.79 -4.57
N ALA A 447 2.63 25.11 -4.37
CA ALA A 447 2.48 26.08 -5.44
C ALA A 447 3.56 25.95 -6.53
N ASP A 448 4.82 25.72 -6.15
CA ASP A 448 5.93 25.54 -7.10
C ASP A 448 5.77 24.25 -7.94
N GLU A 449 5.38 23.13 -7.30
CA GLU A 449 5.06 21.88 -8.01
C GLU A 449 3.87 22.04 -8.98
N CYS A 450 2.84 22.79 -8.56
CA CYS A 450 1.70 23.11 -9.41
C CYS A 450 2.09 23.98 -10.61
N ALA A 451 3.01 24.93 -10.43
CA ALA A 451 3.54 25.77 -11.49
C ALA A 451 4.43 24.98 -12.45
N ALA A 452 5.25 24.05 -11.93
CA ALA A 452 6.05 23.13 -12.72
C ALA A 452 5.19 22.23 -13.60
N ALA A 453 4.10 21.66 -13.06
CA ALA A 453 3.14 20.84 -13.81
C ALA A 453 2.55 21.61 -15.00
N ARG A 454 2.14 22.87 -14.75
CA ARG A 454 1.61 23.77 -15.78
C ARG A 454 2.64 24.06 -16.87
N ALA A 455 3.88 24.36 -16.49
CA ALA A 455 4.96 24.61 -17.44
C ALA A 455 5.27 23.37 -18.30
N LEU A 456 5.34 22.19 -17.70
CA LEU A 456 5.58 20.93 -18.41
C LEU A 456 4.45 20.63 -19.42
N TYR A 457 3.19 20.81 -19.02
CA TYR A 457 2.04 20.59 -19.88
C TYR A 457 2.09 21.48 -21.13
N PHE A 458 2.26 22.80 -20.97
CA PHE A 458 2.27 23.72 -22.11
C PHE A 458 3.48 23.54 -23.02
N ASN A 459 4.66 23.25 -22.45
CA ASN A 459 5.84 22.93 -23.26
C ASN A 459 5.68 21.62 -24.03
N TYR A 460 5.04 20.60 -23.42
CA TYR A 460 4.72 19.35 -24.12
C TYR A 460 3.74 19.57 -25.27
N LEU A 461 2.70 20.38 -25.05
CA LEU A 461 1.71 20.72 -26.06
C LEU A 461 2.32 21.51 -27.23
N ALA A 462 3.27 22.41 -26.95
CA ALA A 462 4.01 23.14 -27.98
C ALA A 462 4.87 22.20 -28.84
N ALA A 463 5.48 21.18 -28.23
CA ALA A 463 6.24 20.16 -28.96
C ALA A 463 5.33 19.17 -29.72
N ASN A 464 4.11 18.93 -29.24
CA ASN A 464 3.18 17.93 -29.76
C ASN A 464 1.81 18.55 -30.12
N PRO A 465 1.68 19.33 -31.22
CA PRO A 465 0.43 20.00 -31.58
C PRO A 465 -0.73 19.03 -31.89
N LEU A 466 -0.42 17.79 -32.31
CA LEU A 466 -1.41 16.75 -32.60
C LEU A 466 -1.83 15.92 -31.38
N PHE A 467 -1.37 16.29 -30.17
CA PHE A 467 -1.61 15.54 -28.94
C PHE A 467 -3.10 15.22 -28.71
N PHE A 468 -3.97 16.22 -28.74
CA PHE A 468 -5.40 16.02 -28.50
C PHE A 468 -6.09 15.21 -29.61
N SER A 469 -5.73 15.43 -30.89
CA SER A 469 -6.20 14.58 -31.99
C SER A 469 -5.84 13.11 -31.76
N ASN A 470 -4.62 12.84 -31.28
CA ASN A 470 -4.16 11.48 -31.00
C ASN A 470 -4.89 10.88 -29.79
N LEU A 471 -5.06 11.64 -28.70
CA LEU A 471 -5.85 11.21 -27.53
C LEU A 471 -7.27 10.80 -27.92
N ILE A 472 -7.95 11.58 -28.75
CA ILE A 472 -9.30 11.25 -29.19
C ILE A 472 -9.32 9.96 -30.02
N LYS A 473 -8.37 9.77 -30.94
CA LYS A 473 -8.25 8.52 -31.71
C LYS A 473 -8.05 7.30 -30.81
N HIS A 474 -7.21 7.42 -29.78
CA HIS A 474 -6.97 6.35 -28.81
C HIS A 474 -8.23 6.06 -27.98
N SER A 475 -8.91 7.11 -27.50
CA SER A 475 -10.16 6.99 -26.73
C SER A 475 -11.32 6.39 -27.53
N ASP A 476 -11.31 6.55 -28.86
CA ASP A 476 -12.31 6.00 -29.78
C ASP A 476 -12.05 4.54 -30.17
N THR A 477 -10.85 4.02 -29.88
CA THR A 477 -10.43 2.67 -30.26
C THR A 477 -10.82 1.66 -29.18
N ILE A 478 -12.11 1.33 -29.11
CA ILE A 478 -12.69 0.42 -28.09
C ILE A 478 -12.02 -0.97 -28.07
N ALA A 479 -11.47 -1.42 -29.21
CA ALA A 479 -10.74 -2.68 -29.31
C ALA A 479 -9.52 -2.74 -28.38
N LEU A 480 -8.89 -1.59 -28.09
CA LEU A 480 -7.78 -1.45 -27.16
C LEU A 480 -8.28 -0.75 -25.89
N LYS A 481 -9.02 -1.50 -25.07
CA LYS A 481 -9.69 -0.99 -23.87
C LYS A 481 -8.76 -0.19 -22.96
N ASP A 482 -7.60 -0.73 -22.59
CA ASP A 482 -6.70 -0.10 -21.61
C ASP A 482 -6.10 1.21 -22.14
N LEU A 483 -5.80 1.26 -23.44
CA LEU A 483 -5.33 2.47 -24.12
C LEU A 483 -6.44 3.53 -24.18
N ALA A 484 -7.68 3.13 -24.48
CA ALA A 484 -8.82 4.03 -24.51
C ALA A 484 -9.14 4.61 -23.13
N LEU A 485 -9.11 3.77 -22.08
CA LEU A 485 -9.29 4.21 -20.69
C LEU A 485 -8.16 5.15 -20.24
N ALA A 486 -6.89 4.84 -20.56
CA ALA A 486 -5.76 5.71 -20.24
C ALA A 486 -5.84 7.07 -20.96
N ALA A 487 -6.32 7.11 -22.20
CA ALA A 487 -6.54 8.36 -22.93
C ALA A 487 -7.64 9.23 -22.27
N ILE A 488 -8.76 8.61 -21.84
CA ILE A 488 -9.82 9.31 -21.11
C ILE A 488 -9.33 9.77 -19.73
N ASN A 489 -8.52 8.96 -19.05
CA ASN A 489 -7.88 9.33 -17.79
C ASN A 489 -6.97 10.55 -17.98
N CYS A 490 -6.17 10.59 -19.05
CA CYS A 490 -5.33 11.76 -19.37
C CYS A 490 -6.16 13.03 -19.60
N ILE A 491 -7.29 12.94 -20.31
CA ILE A 491 -8.23 14.07 -20.48
C ILE A 491 -8.79 14.50 -19.13
N THR A 492 -9.23 13.55 -18.30
CA THR A 492 -9.80 13.81 -16.97
C THR A 492 -8.77 14.47 -16.05
N ALA A 493 -7.54 13.98 -16.05
CA ALA A 493 -6.42 14.55 -15.29
C ALA A 493 -6.11 15.99 -15.70
N ILE A 494 -6.17 16.32 -16.99
CA ILE A 494 -6.01 17.72 -17.44
C ILE A 494 -7.21 18.56 -16.96
N ILE A 495 -8.44 18.05 -17.02
CA ILE A 495 -9.63 18.78 -16.53
C ILE A 495 -9.53 19.09 -15.04
N THR A 496 -9.06 18.12 -14.23
CA THR A 496 -8.96 18.25 -12.77
C THR A 496 -7.66 18.88 -12.28
N ALA A 497 -6.75 19.22 -13.20
CA ALA A 497 -5.40 19.64 -12.85
C ALA A 497 -5.36 20.83 -11.88
N ASN A 498 -4.50 20.72 -10.86
CA ASN A 498 -4.36 21.72 -9.80
C ASN A 498 -3.24 22.71 -10.13
N TRP A 499 -3.34 23.40 -11.27
CA TRP A 499 -2.30 24.35 -11.67
C TRP A 499 -2.34 25.65 -10.85
N SER A 500 -1.16 26.22 -10.63
CA SER A 500 -0.98 27.55 -10.04
C SER A 500 -0.41 28.52 -11.09
N PRO A 501 -0.72 29.82 -10.99
CA PRO A 501 0.03 30.84 -11.73
C PRO A 501 1.50 30.79 -11.30
N THR A 502 2.42 31.02 -12.24
CA THR A 502 3.85 31.04 -11.95
C THR A 502 4.13 32.00 -10.78
N PRO A 503 4.83 31.56 -9.72
CA PRO A 503 5.16 32.44 -8.60
C PRO A 503 5.98 33.62 -9.11
N ALA A 504 5.50 34.83 -8.87
CA ALA A 504 6.24 36.05 -9.18
C ALA A 504 7.44 36.13 -8.25
N THR A 505 8.61 35.67 -8.70
CA THR A 505 9.85 35.96 -7.99
C THR A 505 10.01 37.47 -7.88
N SER A 506 10.21 37.92 -6.65
CA SER A 506 10.44 39.29 -6.20
C SER A 506 11.43 40.05 -7.07
N SER A 507 10.99 41.23 -7.56
CA SER A 507 11.77 42.36 -8.10
C SER A 507 12.74 42.10 -9.29
N PRO A 508 12.68 42.93 -10.35
CA PRO A 508 13.69 42.93 -11.41
C PRO A 508 14.98 43.59 -10.89
N GLY A 509 15.84 42.80 -10.25
CA GLY A 509 17.20 43.18 -9.90
C GLY A 509 18.18 42.75 -10.99
N GLU A 510 18.94 43.71 -11.50
CA GLU A 510 19.96 43.57 -12.54
C GLU A 510 21.01 42.49 -12.19
N GLY A 511 21.21 41.51 -13.09
CA GLY A 511 22.32 40.56 -13.00
C GLY A 511 22.05 39.19 -13.62
N GLU A 512 22.57 38.99 -14.84
CA GLU A 512 22.81 37.72 -15.54
C GLU A 512 21.60 36.88 -16.01
N ALA A 513 21.59 36.61 -17.32
CA ALA A 513 20.54 35.96 -18.09
C ALA A 513 20.32 34.49 -17.71
N SER A 514 19.60 34.26 -16.60
CA SER A 514 19.05 32.95 -16.25
C SER A 514 17.63 32.84 -16.82
N THR A 515 17.42 31.94 -17.78
CA THR A 515 16.09 31.59 -18.28
C THR A 515 15.19 31.25 -17.09
N PRO A 516 13.98 31.82 -16.94
CA PRO A 516 13.13 31.49 -15.80
C PRO A 516 12.84 29.99 -15.82
N LEU A 517 13.07 29.30 -14.69
CA LEU A 517 12.91 27.84 -14.56
C LEU A 517 11.52 27.35 -14.99
N TYR A 518 10.51 28.21 -14.87
CA TYR A 518 9.12 27.97 -15.23
C TYR A 518 8.70 28.69 -16.52
N SER A 519 9.57 28.73 -17.53
CA SER A 519 9.26 29.39 -18.79
C SER A 519 8.08 28.71 -19.51
N LEU A 520 7.04 29.51 -19.77
CA LEU A 520 5.94 29.12 -20.65
C LEU A 520 6.36 29.38 -22.11
N PRO A 521 5.86 28.59 -23.08
CA PRO A 521 6.16 28.80 -24.49
C PRO A 521 5.65 30.18 -24.96
N THR A 522 6.52 30.96 -25.61
CA THR A 522 6.34 32.42 -25.77
C THR A 522 5.50 32.87 -26.97
N SER A 523 5.01 32.00 -27.87
CA SER A 523 4.56 32.54 -29.18
C SER A 523 3.37 31.93 -29.93
N THR A 524 2.60 30.93 -29.44
CA THR A 524 1.44 30.44 -30.24
C THR A 524 0.24 29.87 -29.50
N ILE A 525 0.38 29.42 -28.25
CA ILE A 525 -0.68 28.68 -27.54
C ILE A 525 -1.18 29.52 -26.35
N PRO A 526 -2.51 29.69 -26.18
CA PRO A 526 -3.06 30.31 -24.98
C PRO A 526 -2.70 29.49 -23.74
N THR A 527 -2.23 30.16 -22.69
CA THR A 527 -1.77 29.51 -21.45
C THR A 527 -2.70 29.85 -20.27
N PRO A 528 -3.94 29.32 -20.23
CA PRO A 528 -4.86 29.59 -19.12
C PRO A 528 -4.30 29.12 -17.77
N ALA A 529 -4.86 29.68 -16.70
CA ALA A 529 -4.41 29.42 -15.34
C ALA A 529 -4.87 28.05 -14.79
N SER A 530 -5.93 27.45 -15.34
CA SER A 530 -6.52 26.20 -14.87
C SER A 530 -6.70 25.18 -16.00
N GLY A 531 -6.73 23.89 -15.62
CA GLY A 531 -6.86 22.77 -16.55
C GLY A 531 -8.16 22.73 -17.34
N HIS A 532 -9.30 22.96 -16.67
CA HIS A 532 -10.61 23.01 -17.35
C HIS A 532 -10.71 24.18 -18.35
N LEU A 533 -10.04 25.32 -18.08
CA LEU A 533 -9.94 26.41 -19.05
C LEU A 533 -8.99 26.07 -20.21
N ALA A 534 -7.95 25.26 -19.98
CA ALA A 534 -7.11 24.75 -21.07
C ALA A 534 -7.89 23.90 -22.07
N ILE A 535 -8.84 23.09 -21.60
CA ILE A 535 -9.74 22.32 -22.48
C ILE A 535 -10.63 23.24 -23.33
N LEU A 536 -10.98 24.43 -22.83
CA LEU A 536 -11.77 25.43 -23.56
C LEU A 536 -10.92 26.33 -24.48
N SER A 537 -9.61 26.13 -24.52
CA SER A 537 -8.70 26.91 -25.36
C SER A 537 -8.13 26.06 -26.52
N PRO A 538 -7.82 26.66 -27.69
CA PRO A 538 -7.12 25.94 -28.76
C PRO A 538 -5.75 25.44 -28.29
N PRO A 539 -5.32 24.23 -28.68
CA PRO A 539 -5.94 23.28 -29.62
C PRO A 539 -6.94 22.29 -28.98
N ALA A 540 -7.09 22.24 -27.66
CA ALA A 540 -7.92 21.24 -26.99
C ALA A 540 -9.41 21.37 -27.33
N LEU A 541 -9.90 22.60 -27.44
CA LEU A 541 -11.30 22.94 -27.74
C LEU A 541 -11.82 22.25 -29.01
N GLU A 542 -10.98 22.15 -30.04
CA GLU A 542 -11.36 21.60 -31.35
C GLU A 542 -11.62 20.09 -31.32
N TYR A 543 -11.01 19.35 -30.39
CA TYR A 543 -11.06 17.89 -30.35
C TYR A 543 -11.82 17.36 -29.14
N VAL A 544 -11.53 17.89 -27.95
CA VAL A 544 -12.02 17.32 -26.68
C VAL A 544 -13.48 17.63 -26.45
N LEU A 545 -13.91 18.89 -26.65
CA LEU A 545 -15.30 19.28 -26.40
C LEU A 545 -16.28 18.56 -27.34
N PRO A 546 -16.05 18.48 -28.67
CA PRO A 546 -16.89 17.68 -29.55
C PRO A 546 -16.90 16.19 -29.18
N TYR A 547 -15.74 15.64 -28.81
CA TYR A 547 -15.65 14.26 -28.35
C TYR A 547 -16.52 14.04 -27.12
N LEU A 548 -16.36 14.81 -26.05
CA LEU A 548 -17.11 14.63 -24.80
C LEU A 548 -18.63 14.77 -25.00
N LEU A 549 -19.07 15.69 -25.86
CA LEU A 549 -20.49 15.91 -26.17
C LEU A 549 -21.09 14.83 -27.09
N SER A 550 -20.27 14.17 -27.91
CA SER A 550 -20.76 13.12 -28.82
C SER A 550 -21.26 11.87 -28.07
N PRO A 551 -22.28 11.16 -28.60
CA PRO A 551 -22.71 9.88 -28.04
C PRO A 551 -21.58 8.84 -28.12
N PRO A 552 -21.48 7.90 -27.17
CA PRO A 552 -20.47 6.84 -27.22
C PRO A 552 -20.69 5.94 -28.44
N LYS A 553 -19.60 5.42 -29.03
CA LYS A 553 -19.69 4.45 -30.13
C LYS A 553 -20.15 3.11 -29.57
N VAL A 554 -21.24 2.57 -30.13
CA VAL A 554 -21.76 1.25 -29.78
C VAL A 554 -21.62 0.37 -31.02
N PHE A 555 -20.70 -0.58 -31.01
CA PHE A 555 -20.61 -1.56 -32.10
C PHE A 555 -21.69 -2.62 -31.90
N SER A 556 -22.71 -2.61 -32.77
CA SER A 556 -23.78 -3.63 -32.78
C SER A 556 -23.31 -5.03 -33.19
N ASN A 557 -22.05 -5.18 -33.61
CA ASN A 557 -21.53 -6.37 -34.28
C ASN A 557 -20.39 -7.10 -33.54
N LEU A 558 -20.08 -6.73 -32.28
CA LEU A 558 -19.23 -7.59 -31.45
C LEU A 558 -20.07 -8.75 -30.91
N VAL A 559 -19.97 -9.88 -31.61
CA VAL A 559 -20.64 -11.14 -31.30
C VAL A 559 -20.16 -11.63 -29.92
N GLY A 560 -21.07 -11.62 -28.94
CA GLY A 560 -20.87 -12.22 -27.61
C GLY A 560 -20.83 -11.21 -26.47
N GLY A 561 -21.99 -10.67 -26.09
CA GLY A 561 -22.15 -9.82 -24.90
C GLY A 561 -23.31 -8.85 -25.08
N GLY A 562 -24.37 -9.02 -24.31
CA GLY A 562 -25.61 -8.25 -24.45
C GLY A 562 -25.40 -6.73 -24.35
N ARG A 563 -26.21 -5.97 -25.09
CA ARG A 563 -26.33 -4.52 -24.93
C ARG A 563 -26.71 -4.22 -23.46
N GLY A 564 -25.77 -3.71 -22.67
CA GLY A 564 -25.99 -3.39 -21.27
C GLY A 564 -25.20 -4.24 -20.26
N ASP A 565 -24.29 -5.10 -20.71
CA ASP A 565 -23.40 -5.80 -19.80
C ASP A 565 -22.34 -4.84 -19.22
N ALA A 566 -22.27 -4.73 -17.89
CA ALA A 566 -21.34 -3.86 -17.18
C ALA A 566 -19.86 -4.26 -17.43
N GLU A 567 -19.63 -5.51 -17.83
CA GLU A 567 -18.32 -6.05 -18.17
C GLU A 567 -17.87 -5.72 -19.60
N SER A 568 -18.77 -5.19 -20.44
CA SER A 568 -18.43 -4.82 -21.81
C SER A 568 -17.44 -3.65 -21.85
N ALA A 569 -16.34 -3.82 -22.59
CA ALA A 569 -15.34 -2.77 -22.82
C ALA A 569 -15.97 -1.46 -23.34
N ALA A 570 -17.01 -1.56 -24.17
CA ALA A 570 -17.75 -0.41 -24.69
C ALA A 570 -18.48 0.36 -23.58
N TYR A 571 -19.09 -0.34 -22.62
CA TYR A 571 -19.75 0.28 -21.48
C TYR A 571 -18.73 0.95 -20.55
N GLN A 572 -17.60 0.29 -20.26
CA GLN A 572 -16.57 0.85 -19.38
C GLN A 572 -15.92 2.11 -19.96
N VAL A 573 -15.63 2.14 -21.27
CA VAL A 573 -15.15 3.34 -21.96
C VAL A 573 -16.22 4.44 -21.97
N ALA A 574 -17.49 4.10 -22.20
CA ALA A 574 -18.60 5.05 -22.15
C ALA A 574 -18.82 5.64 -20.74
N ALA A 575 -18.72 4.81 -19.70
CA ALA A 575 -18.81 5.21 -18.30
C ALA A 575 -17.66 6.16 -17.93
N ALA A 576 -16.41 5.81 -18.27
CA ALA A 576 -15.26 6.68 -18.04
C ALA A 576 -15.41 8.04 -18.76
N LYS A 577 -15.90 8.05 -20.01
CA LYS A 577 -16.20 9.28 -20.75
C LYS A 577 -17.28 10.12 -20.07
N PHE A 578 -18.33 9.47 -19.56
CA PHE A 578 -19.41 10.14 -18.85
C PHE A 578 -18.92 10.74 -17.52
N ASP A 579 -18.08 10.02 -16.77
CA ASP A 579 -17.46 10.53 -15.55
C ASP A 579 -16.56 11.74 -15.82
N ALA A 580 -15.74 11.69 -16.89
CA ALA A 580 -14.93 12.83 -17.33
C ALA A 580 -15.80 14.07 -17.62
N LEU A 581 -16.94 13.89 -18.30
CA LEU A 581 -17.89 14.98 -18.59
C LEU A 581 -18.54 15.53 -17.32
N ARG A 582 -18.90 14.68 -16.37
CA ARG A 582 -19.47 15.09 -15.08
C ARG A 582 -18.47 15.91 -14.26
N VAL A 583 -17.22 15.49 -14.22
CA VAL A 583 -16.14 16.20 -13.54
C VAL A 583 -15.86 17.56 -14.22
N PHE A 584 -15.91 17.60 -15.56
CA PHE A 584 -15.80 18.85 -16.32
C PHE A 584 -16.93 19.83 -15.99
N GLU A 585 -18.18 19.36 -15.96
CA GLU A 585 -19.33 20.19 -15.57
C GLU A 585 -19.17 20.78 -14.17
N ALA A 586 -18.76 19.95 -13.21
CA ALA A 586 -18.57 20.38 -11.82
C ALA A 586 -17.52 21.50 -11.71
N ARG A 587 -16.40 21.38 -12.44
CA ARG A 587 -15.36 22.43 -12.49
C ARG A 587 -15.85 23.69 -13.18
N LEU A 588 -16.60 23.58 -14.28
CA LEU A 588 -17.17 24.74 -14.98
C LEU A 588 -18.22 25.47 -14.13
N ARG A 589 -19.08 24.75 -13.41
CA ARG A 589 -20.06 25.35 -12.50
C ARG A 589 -19.37 26.17 -11.40
N GLY A 590 -18.33 25.62 -10.80
CA GLY A 590 -17.50 26.35 -9.83
C GLY A 590 -16.77 27.56 -10.43
N GLN A 591 -16.50 27.57 -11.74
CA GLN A 591 -15.92 28.72 -12.43
C GLN A 591 -16.98 29.80 -12.73
N VAL A 592 -18.21 29.42 -13.12
CA VAL A 592 -19.35 30.35 -13.30
C VAL A 592 -19.69 31.06 -11.99
N GLU A 593 -19.68 30.33 -10.87
CA GLU A 593 -19.89 30.92 -9.53
C GLU A 593 -18.82 31.96 -9.17
N ARG A 594 -17.59 31.81 -9.68
CA ARG A 594 -16.48 32.74 -9.44
C ARG A 594 -16.47 33.92 -10.42
N CYS A 595 -16.84 33.68 -11.67
CA CYS A 595 -16.83 34.65 -12.77
C CYS A 595 -18.12 34.52 -13.62
N PRO A 596 -19.25 35.14 -13.23
CA PRO A 596 -20.53 34.97 -13.93
C PRO A 596 -20.56 35.58 -15.36
N ASP A 597 -19.72 36.58 -15.66
CA ASP A 597 -19.82 37.37 -16.90
C ASP A 597 -18.92 36.87 -18.07
N GLU A 598 -18.21 35.75 -17.92
CA GLU A 598 -17.26 35.23 -18.94
C GLU A 598 -17.93 34.33 -20.02
N GLY A 599 -19.25 34.15 -19.99
CA GLY A 599 -20.00 33.42 -21.02
C GLY A 599 -19.96 31.90 -20.93
N PHE A 600 -19.52 31.33 -19.79
CA PHE A 600 -19.48 29.87 -19.60
C PHE A 600 -20.86 29.23 -19.35
N GLU A 601 -21.90 30.02 -19.07
CA GLU A 601 -23.25 29.54 -18.75
C GLU A 601 -23.86 28.68 -19.87
N ASP A 602 -23.70 29.11 -21.13
CA ASP A 602 -24.21 28.38 -22.30
C ASP A 602 -23.52 27.01 -22.49
N ILE A 603 -22.22 26.95 -22.16
CA ILE A 603 -21.42 25.72 -22.22
C ILE A 603 -21.87 24.76 -21.12
N VAL A 604 -22.07 25.25 -19.90
CA VAL A 604 -22.60 24.47 -18.78
C VAL A 604 -23.99 23.92 -19.11
N GLY A 605 -24.89 24.74 -19.67
CA GLY A 605 -26.22 24.29 -20.09
C GLY A 605 -26.18 23.20 -21.17
N THR A 606 -25.21 23.27 -22.09
CA THR A 606 -25.03 22.25 -23.14
C THR A 606 -24.45 20.95 -22.58
N VAL A 607 -23.46 21.03 -21.69
CA VAL A 607 -22.89 19.88 -20.99
C VAL A 607 -23.95 19.21 -20.10
N GLY A 608 -24.72 19.98 -19.33
CA GLY A 608 -25.80 19.48 -18.48
C GLY A 608 -26.89 18.73 -19.27
N ARG A 609 -27.28 19.26 -20.45
CA ARG A 609 -28.19 18.55 -21.37
C ARG A 609 -27.64 17.20 -21.82
N ARG A 610 -26.32 17.12 -22.10
CA ARG A 610 -25.68 15.84 -22.47
C ARG A 610 -25.61 14.87 -21.29
N LEU A 611 -25.36 15.35 -20.08
CA LEU A 611 -25.34 14.52 -18.87
C LEU A 611 -26.72 13.96 -18.53
N ALA A 612 -27.80 14.73 -18.75
CA ALA A 612 -29.18 14.29 -18.57
C ALA A 612 -29.57 13.10 -19.47
N GLN A 613 -28.84 12.88 -20.58
CA GLN A 613 -29.07 11.75 -21.48
C GLN A 613 -28.49 10.42 -20.98
N GLY A 614 -27.73 10.43 -19.87
CA GLY A 614 -27.09 9.25 -19.29
C GLY A 614 -25.86 8.74 -20.07
N VAL A 615 -25.26 7.66 -19.54
CA VAL A 615 -23.98 7.08 -20.02
C VAL A 615 -24.04 6.72 -21.50
N MET A 616 -25.10 6.02 -21.92
CA MET A 616 -25.28 5.53 -23.30
C MET A 616 -26.03 6.52 -24.21
N GLY A 617 -26.41 7.70 -23.71
CA GLY A 617 -27.16 8.71 -24.44
C GLY A 617 -28.66 8.37 -24.62
N PRO A 618 -29.40 9.20 -25.39
CA PRO A 618 -30.87 9.17 -25.41
C PRO A 618 -31.46 7.91 -26.06
N LYS A 619 -30.64 7.13 -26.80
CA LYS A 619 -31.05 5.85 -27.39
C LYS A 619 -30.85 4.64 -26.47
N GLY A 620 -30.21 4.82 -25.31
CA GLY A 620 -30.05 3.76 -24.30
C GLY A 620 -31.29 3.54 -23.44
N GLY A 621 -32.22 4.50 -23.42
CA GLY A 621 -33.48 4.44 -22.67
C GLY A 621 -34.68 3.92 -23.48
N GLN A 622 -34.52 3.58 -24.77
CA GLN A 622 -35.58 2.93 -25.54
C GLN A 622 -35.57 1.42 -25.26
N VAL A 623 -35.81 1.08 -24.00
CA VAL A 623 -36.28 -0.24 -23.58
C VAL A 623 -37.63 -0.46 -24.28
N GLY A 624 -37.81 -1.65 -24.83
CA GLY A 624 -38.92 -2.02 -25.70
C GLY A 624 -40.29 -1.53 -25.25
N GLY A 625 -41.10 -1.13 -26.23
CA GLY A 625 -42.50 -0.82 -26.02
C GLY A 625 -43.16 -1.93 -25.20
N SER A 626 -43.65 -1.55 -24.02
CA SER A 626 -44.64 -2.33 -23.30
C SER A 626 -45.83 -2.46 -24.25
N VAL A 627 -45.98 -3.62 -24.87
CA VAL A 627 -47.28 -4.01 -25.44
C VAL A 627 -48.21 -4.04 -24.24
N ALA A 628 -49.10 -3.05 -24.21
CA ALA A 628 -50.25 -3.03 -23.35
C ALA A 628 -50.95 -4.40 -23.47
N ALA A 629 -50.83 -5.23 -22.44
CA ALA A 629 -51.84 -6.22 -22.14
C ALA A 629 -53.08 -5.44 -21.69
N MET A 630 -53.82 -4.98 -22.69
CA MET A 630 -55.15 -4.43 -22.55
C MET A 630 -56.07 -5.60 -22.18
N GLU A 631 -56.87 -5.41 -21.13
CA GLU A 631 -57.98 -6.29 -20.78
C GLU A 631 -58.84 -6.61 -22.01
N MET A 632 -58.95 -7.91 -22.33
CA MET A 632 -60.21 -8.62 -22.55
C MET A 632 -59.99 -10.13 -22.55
#